data_AF-A0A412EU81-F1
#
_entry.id   AF-A0A412EU81-F1
#
_cell.length_a   1.000
_cell.length_b   1.000
_cell.length_c   1.000
_cell.angle_alpha   90.00
_cell.angle_beta   90.00
_cell.angle_gamma   90.00
#
_symmetry.space_group_name_H-M   'P 1'
#
loop_
_entity.id
_entity.type
_entity.pdbx_description
1 polymer ?
#
loop_
_entity_poly.entity_id
_entity_poly.type
_entity_poly.pdbx_seq_one_letter_code
_entity_poly.pdbx_strand_id
1 'polypeptide(L)'
;MAKKKESGTDLTRKIRPALTPEAEENQCIHLAMQRAKEQLMDGTASSQVIVHFLKLGSSKEKIEKEILERQKELITAKTDQIHSTKQTGDLYADAARALSTYQGQSDDEEFYD
;
A
#
# COMPACT_ATOMS: atom_id res chain seq x y z
N MET A 1 2.26 57.23 22.15
CA MET A 1 2.61 55.82 22.37
C MET A 1 2.13 55.02 21.17
N ALA A 2 3.04 54.44 20.39
CA ALA A 2 2.70 53.70 19.17
C ALA A 2 2.22 52.28 19.54
N LYS A 3 1.00 51.94 19.08
CA LYS A 3 0.39 50.63 19.29
C LYS A 3 1.14 49.60 18.46
N LYS A 4 1.86 48.69 19.13
CA LYS A 4 2.56 47.54 18.54
C LYS A 4 1.52 46.68 17.80
N LYS A 5 1.68 46.54 16.49
CA LYS A 5 0.91 45.58 15.67
C LYS A 5 1.33 44.19 16.13
N GLU A 6 0.44 43.48 16.80
CA GLU A 6 0.59 42.04 17.01
C GLU A 6 0.51 41.37 15.64
N SER A 7 1.65 40.93 15.14
CA SER A 7 1.70 40.01 14.01
C SER A 7 1.25 38.64 14.51
N GLY A 8 -0.05 38.52 14.78
CA GLY A 8 -0.70 37.23 14.92
C GLY A 8 -0.58 36.54 13.57
N THR A 9 0.40 35.65 13.42
CA THR A 9 0.44 34.67 12.35
C THR A 9 -0.64 33.64 12.63
N ASP A 10 -1.90 34.06 12.62
CA ASP A 10 -3.03 33.14 12.55
C ASP A 10 -3.21 32.73 11.08
N LEU A 11 -2.17 32.06 10.56
CA LEU A 11 -2.30 31.27 9.36
C LEU A 11 -3.10 30.04 9.77
N THR A 12 -4.42 30.19 9.87
CA THR A 12 -5.35 29.08 9.70
C THR A 12 -5.04 28.50 8.31
N ARG A 13 -4.07 27.59 8.27
CA ARG A 13 -3.54 27.00 7.05
C ARG A 13 -4.68 26.23 6.45
N LYS A 14 -5.45 26.86 5.55
CA LYS A 14 -6.57 26.24 4.85
C LYS A 14 -6.04 25.01 4.14
N ILE A 15 -6.23 23.84 4.74
CA ILE A 15 -5.90 22.57 4.14
C ILE A 15 -6.82 22.45 2.93
N ARG A 16 -6.22 22.22 1.76
CA ARG A 16 -6.96 22.03 0.53
C ARG A 16 -7.76 20.74 0.68
N PRO A 17 -9.06 20.72 0.37
CA PRO A 17 -9.86 19.50 0.49
C PRO A 17 -9.25 18.39 -0.35
N ALA A 18 -9.30 17.17 0.18
CA ALA A 18 -8.82 15.97 -0.50
C ALA A 18 -9.65 15.68 -1.76
N LEU A 19 -8.98 15.18 -2.80
CA LEU A 19 -9.59 14.81 -4.09
C LEU A 19 -9.91 13.31 -4.19
N THR A 20 -9.41 12.51 -3.26
CA THR A 20 -9.59 11.06 -3.18
C THR A 20 -9.88 10.65 -1.73
N PRO A 21 -10.61 9.55 -1.49
CA PRO A 21 -10.90 9.08 -0.13
C PRO A 21 -9.61 8.76 0.66
N GLU A 22 -8.61 8.16 0.02
CA GLU A 22 -7.32 7.88 0.65
C GLU A 22 -6.57 9.17 1.05
N ALA A 23 -6.65 10.22 0.23
CA ALA A 23 -6.07 11.51 0.58
C ALA A 23 -6.80 12.17 1.77
N GLU A 24 -8.12 11.97 1.88
CA GLU A 24 -8.92 12.48 2.99
C GLU A 24 -8.54 11.79 4.32
N GLU A 25 -8.42 10.46 4.30
CA GLU A 25 -7.92 9.69 5.45
C GLU A 25 -6.54 10.17 5.89
N ASN A 26 -5.61 10.35 4.94
CA ASN A 26 -4.27 10.85 5.22
C ASN A 26 -4.27 12.27 5.82
N GLN A 27 -5.17 13.15 5.39
CA GLN A 27 -5.34 14.48 5.98
C GLN A 27 -5.81 14.40 7.44
N CYS A 28 -6.80 13.55 7.72
CA CYS A 28 -7.30 13.31 9.08
C CYS A 28 -6.20 12.74 10.00
N ILE A 29 -5.44 11.74 9.51
CA ILE A 29 -4.30 11.17 10.23
C ILE A 29 -3.25 12.23 10.53
N HIS A 30 -2.93 13.08 9.54
CA HIS A 30 -1.96 14.16 9.72
C HIS A 30 -2.39 15.13 10.82
N LEU A 31 -3.65 15.56 10.82
CA LEU A 31 -4.19 16.45 11.84
C LEU A 31 -4.15 15.82 13.23
N ALA A 32 -4.57 14.55 13.35
CA ALA A 32 -4.50 13.81 14.61
C ALA A 32 -3.05 13.71 15.12
N MET A 33 -2.10 13.45 14.23
CA MET A 33 -0.67 13.36 14.55
C MET A 33 -0.12 14.70 15.04
N GLN A 34 -0.46 15.83 14.39
CA GLN A 34 -0.01 17.15 14.87
C GLN A 34 -0.54 17.45 16.27
N ARG A 35 -1.82 17.16 16.53
CA ARG A 35 -2.41 17.34 17.86
C ARG A 35 -1.78 16.47 18.91
N ALA A 36 -1.52 15.20 18.60
CA ALA A 36 -0.82 14.31 19.53
C ALA A 36 0.60 14.80 19.84
N LYS A 37 1.33 15.28 18.82
CA LYS A 37 2.67 15.86 19.00
C LYS A 37 2.65 17.08 19.90
N GLU A 38 1.71 18.02 19.67
CA GLU A 38 1.49 19.19 20.54
C GLU A 38 1.24 18.75 21.99
N GLN A 39 0.29 17.84 22.23
CA GLN A 39 -0.03 17.36 23.57
C GLN A 39 1.13 16.64 24.27
N LEU A 40 1.95 15.90 23.52
CA LEU A 40 3.13 15.22 24.07
C LEU A 40 4.22 16.22 24.47
N MET A 41 4.42 17.29 23.68
CA MET A 41 5.38 18.35 24.01
C MET A 41 4.94 19.17 25.22
N ASP A 42 3.64 19.47 25.30
CA ASP A 42 3.06 20.25 26.39
C ASP A 42 2.86 19.41 27.67
N GLY A 43 3.07 18.09 27.61
CA GLY A 43 2.87 17.18 28.74
C GLY A 43 1.40 16.96 29.12
N THR A 44 0.46 17.35 28.27
CA THR A 44 -1.00 17.22 28.48
C THR A 44 -1.60 16.01 27.77
N ALA A 45 -0.76 15.17 27.14
CA ALA A 45 -1.20 13.98 26.45
C ALA A 45 -1.91 12.99 27.37
N SER A 46 -3.06 12.51 26.90
CA SER A 46 -3.78 11.42 27.56
C SER A 46 -2.95 10.13 27.56
N SER A 47 -3.17 9.29 28.58
CA SER A 47 -2.53 7.97 28.69
C SER A 47 -2.73 7.11 27.44
N GLN A 48 -3.90 7.20 26.79
CA GLN A 48 -4.18 6.47 25.56
C GLN A 48 -3.28 6.90 24.39
N VAL A 49 -3.02 8.20 24.26
CA VAL A 49 -2.13 8.75 23.22
C VAL A 49 -0.70 8.25 23.45
N ILE A 50 -0.22 8.35 24.69
CA ILE A 50 1.11 7.88 25.07
C ILE A 50 1.27 6.38 24.79
N VAL A 51 0.31 5.56 25.22
CA VAL A 51 0.35 4.11 25.00
C VAL A 51 0.31 3.76 23.51
N HIS A 52 -0.50 4.46 22.70
CA HIS A 52 -0.56 4.22 21.27
C HIS A 52 0.80 4.43 20.60
N PHE A 53 1.47 5.56 20.87
CA PHE A 53 2.78 5.85 20.30
C PHE A 53 3.90 4.94 20.83
N LEU A 54 3.83 4.53 22.11
CA LEU A 54 4.77 3.56 22.66
C LEU A 54 4.62 2.18 21.99
N LYS A 55 3.39 1.74 21.72
CA LYS A 55 3.13 0.51 20.97
C LYS A 55 3.69 0.61 19.56
N LEU A 56 3.40 1.71 18.87
CA LEU A 56 3.83 1.96 17.50
C LEU A 56 5.37 2.04 17.35
N GLY A 57 6.07 2.55 18.37
CA GLY A 57 7.53 2.61 18.42
C GLY A 57 8.21 1.34 18.95
N SER A 58 7.44 0.37 19.47
CA SER A 58 7.98 -0.82 20.11
C SER A 58 8.75 -1.70 19.12
N SER A 59 9.75 -2.45 19.62
CA SER A 59 10.50 -3.41 18.81
C SER A 59 9.59 -4.47 18.19
N LYS A 60 8.51 -4.85 18.88
CA LYS A 60 7.51 -5.78 18.38
C LYS A 60 6.86 -5.28 17.10
N GLU A 61 6.39 -4.03 17.08
CA GLU A 61 5.71 -3.46 15.92
C GLU A 61 6.63 -3.36 14.70
N LYS A 62 7.91 -3.06 14.92
CA LYS A 62 8.92 -3.02 13.84
C LYS A 62 9.11 -4.40 13.20
N ILE A 63 9.20 -5.45 14.02
CA ILE A 63 9.33 -6.83 13.55
C ILE A 63 8.05 -7.27 12.83
N GLU A 64 6.88 -6.93 13.37
CA GLU A 64 5.58 -7.25 12.76
C GLU A 64 5.44 -6.59 11.37
N LYS A 65 5.86 -5.33 11.25
CA LYS A 65 5.92 -4.63 9.96
C LYS A 65 6.89 -5.31 8.98
N GLU A 66 8.08 -5.71 9.41
CA GLU A 66 9.05 -6.42 8.56
C GLU A 66 8.49 -7.77 8.08
N ILE A 67 7.81 -8.50 8.96
CA ILE A 67 7.13 -9.75 8.60
C ILE A 67 6.06 -9.50 7.54
N LEU A 68 5.24 -8.46 7.70
CA LEU A 68 4.21 -8.09 6.72
C LEU A 68 4.81 -7.70 5.38
N GLU A 69 5.94 -6.98 5.37
CA GLU A 69 6.68 -6.64 4.15
C GLU A 69 7.19 -7.90 3.44
N ARG A 70 7.83 -8.83 4.18
CA ARG A 70 8.29 -10.12 3.64
C ARG A 70 7.14 -11.01 3.15
N GLN A 71 6.00 -10.99 3.83
CA GLN A 71 4.80 -11.70 3.37
C GLN A 71 4.27 -11.12 2.07
N LYS A 72 4.25 -9.79 1.92
CA LYS A 72 3.87 -9.13 0.66
C LYS A 72 4.81 -9.51 -0.48
N GLU A 73 6.12 -9.53 -0.23
CA GLU A 73 7.12 -9.98 -1.21
C GLU A 73 6.90 -11.44 -1.62
N LEU A 74 6.68 -12.33 -0.65
CA LEU A 74 6.40 -13.74 -0.90
C LEU A 74 5.13 -13.93 -1.73
N ILE A 75 4.06 -13.20 -1.40
CA ILE A 75 2.81 -13.24 -2.18
C ILE A 75 3.07 -12.78 -3.61
N THR A 76 3.82 -11.69 -3.79
CA THR A 76 4.16 -11.17 -5.12
C THR A 76 4.95 -12.19 -5.92
N ALA A 77 6.00 -12.78 -5.34
CA ALA A 77 6.81 -13.81 -5.98
C ALA A 77 5.99 -15.08 -6.32
N LYS A 78 5.04 -15.48 -5.46
CA LYS A 78 4.12 -16.59 -5.75
C LYS A 78 3.18 -16.26 -6.91
N THR A 79 2.64 -15.05 -6.94
CA THR A 79 1.80 -14.58 -8.05
C THR A 79 2.59 -14.63 -9.35
N ASP A 80 3.81 -14.10 -9.37
CA ASP A 80 4.68 -14.12 -10.54
C ASP A 80 5.04 -15.55 -10.97
N GLN A 81 5.31 -16.45 -10.03
CA GLN A 81 5.55 -17.87 -10.31
C GLN A 81 4.34 -18.54 -10.97
N ILE A 82 3.12 -18.26 -10.46
CA ILE A 82 1.88 -18.78 -11.05
C ILE A 82 1.68 -18.25 -12.47
N HIS A 83 1.92 -16.95 -12.70
CA HIS A 83 1.86 -16.36 -14.04
C HIS A 83 2.88 -16.97 -14.99
N SER A 84 4.12 -17.13 -14.55
CA SER A 84 5.18 -17.77 -15.33
C SER A 84 4.85 -19.22 -15.68
N THR A 85 4.23 -19.97 -14.76
CA THR A 85 3.86 -21.37 -14.97
C THR A 85 2.73 -21.51 -16.00
N LYS A 86 1.78 -20.56 -16.00
CA LYS A 86 0.75 -20.49 -17.04
C LYS A 86 1.36 -20.18 -18.41
N GLN A 87 2.23 -19.16 -18.47
CA GLN A 87 2.88 -18.76 -19.71
C GLN A 87 3.76 -19.88 -20.30
N THR A 88 4.50 -20.62 -19.47
CA THR A 88 5.28 -21.76 -19.96
C THR A 88 4.38 -22.88 -20.45
N GLY A 89 3.28 -23.18 -19.74
CA GLY A 89 2.27 -24.14 -20.19
C GLY A 89 1.69 -23.79 -21.57
N ASP A 90 1.35 -22.52 -21.78
CA ASP A 90 0.83 -22.02 -23.06
C ASP A 90 1.87 -22.19 -24.19
N LEU A 91 3.13 -21.82 -23.93
CA LEU A 91 4.23 -22.02 -24.89
C LEU A 91 4.48 -23.50 -25.22
N TYR A 92 4.38 -24.40 -24.24
CA TYR A 92 4.49 -25.84 -24.47
C TYR A 92 3.33 -26.37 -25.31
N ALA A 93 2.11 -25.92 -25.05
CA ALA A 93 0.93 -26.29 -25.83
C ALA A 93 1.05 -25.81 -27.29
N ASP A 94 1.51 -24.58 -27.50
CA ASP A 94 1.73 -24.03 -28.83
C ASP A 94 2.86 -24.75 -29.58
N ALA A 95 3.98 -25.05 -28.91
CA ALA A 95 5.07 -25.81 -29.49
C ALA A 95 4.65 -27.25 -29.85
N ALA A 96 3.88 -27.91 -28.98
CA ALA A 96 3.32 -29.23 -29.25
C ALA A 96 2.39 -29.20 -30.46
N ARG A 97 1.49 -28.22 -30.54
CA ARG A 97 0.59 -28.03 -31.69
C ARG A 97 1.37 -27.83 -32.99
N ALA A 98 2.38 -26.95 -32.98
CA ALA A 98 3.23 -26.69 -34.14
C ALA A 98 4.00 -27.94 -34.62
N LEU A 99 4.49 -28.76 -33.68
CA LEU A 99 5.17 -30.02 -34.01
C LEU A 99 4.20 -31.07 -34.58
N SER A 100 2.99 -31.18 -34.04
CA SER A 100 1.94 -32.06 -34.57
C SER A 100 1.53 -31.67 -35.99
N THR A 101 1.30 -30.37 -36.25
CA THR A 101 1.03 -29.85 -37.59
C THR A 101 2.18 -30.12 -38.55
N TYR A 102 3.43 -29.95 -38.11
CA TYR A 102 4.61 -30.22 -38.94
C TYR A 102 4.80 -31.71 -39.25
N GLN A 103 4.46 -32.62 -38.32
CA GLN A 103 4.50 -34.07 -38.55
C GLN A 103 3.39 -34.58 -39.48
N GLY A 104 2.54 -33.68 -40.01
CA GLY A 104 1.48 -34.04 -40.96
C GLY A 104 0.23 -34.63 -40.28
N GLN A 105 0.11 -34.47 -38.96
CA GLN A 105 -1.09 -34.84 -38.21
C GLN A 105 -1.98 -33.60 -38.14
N SER A 106 -2.66 -33.31 -39.25
CA SER A 106 -3.75 -32.32 -39.29
C SER A 106 -4.97 -32.94 -38.63
N ASP A 107 -5.24 -32.57 -37.38
CA ASP A 107 -6.58 -32.67 -36.79
C ASP A 107 -7.48 -31.62 -37.48
N ASP A 108 -7.78 -31.85 -38.76
CA ASP A 108 -8.95 -31.28 -39.41
C ASP A 108 -10.15 -32.19 -39.10
N GLU A 109 -10.49 -32.32 -37.82
CA GLU A 109 -11.85 -32.69 -37.41
C GLU A 109 -12.51 -31.44 -36.84
N GLU A 110 -12.92 -30.54 -37.74
CA GLU A 110 -14.03 -29.63 -37.46
C GLU A 110 -15.27 -30.48 -37.15
N PHE A 111 -15.45 -30.79 -35.87
CA PHE A 111 -16.67 -31.39 -35.36
C PHE A 111 -17.78 -30.34 -35.44
N TYR A 112 -18.51 -30.33 -36.55
CA TYR A 112 -19.83 -29.69 -36.65
C TYR A 112 -20.88 -30.64 -36.07
N ASP A 113 -21.44 -30.29 -34.90
CA ASP A 113 -22.83 -30.52 -34.51
C ASP A 113 -23.35 -29.30 -33.72
#